data_AF-A0A5J4XXS9-F1
#
_entry.id   AF-A0A5J4XXS9-F1
#
_cell.length_a   1.000
_cell.length_b   1.000
_cell.length_c   1.000
_cell.angle_alpha   90.00
_cell.angle_beta   90.00
_cell.angle_gamma   90.00
#
_symmetry.space_group_name_H-M   'P 1'
#
loop_
_entity.id
_entity.type
_entity.pdbx_description
1 polymer ?
#
loop_
_entity_poly.entity_id
_entity_poly.type
_entity_poly.pdbx_seq_one_letter_code
_entity_poly.pdbx_strand_id
1 'polypeptide(L)'
;MPKLTALQFADAGLDLLAGCTGRSWGISTGQSRAQWEAFEQQLQRFQAGVDQRGGPFLMGSEVSLADLIYMPFMERFAVAMPAFTPYDPCDACDGRIGEWLVAMRQLECCQMAAPDQKLFLQALKQERSLDFFDFTTYKAHQLHPHLQ
;
A
#
# COMPACT_ATOMS: atom_id res chain seq x y z
N MET A 1 -13.39 11.18 -16.82
CA MET A 1 -12.77 10.05 -16.11
C MET A 1 -13.37 9.93 -14.71
N PRO A 2 -13.66 8.72 -14.21
CA PRO A 2 -14.09 8.52 -12.83
C PRO A 2 -12.97 8.99 -11.87
N LYS A 3 -13.36 9.65 -10.77
CA LYS A 3 -12.42 10.20 -9.78
C LYS A 3 -11.68 9.07 -9.06
N LEU A 4 -10.38 9.26 -8.82
CA LEU A 4 -9.58 8.43 -7.91
C LEU A 4 -10.12 8.67 -6.49
N THR A 5 -10.50 7.62 -5.77
CA THR A 5 -10.89 7.72 -4.35
C THR A 5 -10.05 6.78 -3.51
N ALA A 6 -9.59 7.27 -2.37
CA ALA A 6 -8.72 6.48 -1.50
C ALA A 6 -9.42 5.23 -0.96
N LEU A 7 -10.73 5.34 -0.71
CA LEU A 7 -11.53 4.21 -0.27
C LEU A 7 -11.59 3.11 -1.33
N GLN A 8 -11.83 3.45 -2.61
CA GLN A 8 -11.87 2.44 -3.67
C GLN A 8 -10.49 1.80 -3.92
N PHE A 9 -9.42 2.57 -3.80
CA PHE A 9 -8.06 2.05 -3.88
C PHE A 9 -7.75 1.07 -2.76
N ALA A 10 -8.00 1.48 -1.51
CA ALA A 10 -7.80 0.64 -0.34
C ALA A 10 -8.68 -0.62 -0.41
N ASP A 11 -9.97 -0.47 -0.73
CA ASP A 11 -10.92 -1.57 -0.89
C ASP A 11 -10.42 -2.60 -1.91
N ALA A 12 -9.96 -2.16 -3.08
CA ALA A 12 -9.50 -3.07 -4.14
C ALA A 12 -8.22 -3.82 -3.73
N GLY A 13 -7.27 -3.15 -3.08
CA GLY A 13 -6.05 -3.79 -2.59
C GLY A 13 -6.31 -4.78 -1.44
N LEU A 14 -7.22 -4.43 -0.52
CA LEU A 14 -7.66 -5.31 0.56
C LEU A 14 -8.39 -6.54 0.01
N ASP A 15 -9.31 -6.36 -0.94
CA ASP A 15 -10.05 -7.45 -1.56
C ASP A 15 -9.11 -8.41 -2.31
N LEU A 16 -8.14 -7.86 -3.04
CA LEU A 16 -7.10 -8.65 -3.70
C LEU A 16 -6.26 -9.44 -2.68
N LEU A 17 -5.78 -8.82 -1.61
CA LEU A 17 -4.97 -9.54 -0.61
C LEU A 17 -5.78 -10.59 0.17
N ALA A 18 -7.05 -10.30 0.46
CA ALA A 18 -7.96 -11.23 1.11
C ALA A 18 -8.25 -12.46 0.25
N GLY A 19 -8.20 -12.34 -1.09
CA GLY A 19 -8.40 -13.48 -2.01
C GLY A 19 -9.75 -14.17 -1.82
N CYS A 20 -10.74 -13.46 -1.30
CA CYS A 20 -12.12 -13.89 -1.13
C CYS A 20 -13.05 -12.72 -1.46
N THR A 21 -14.35 -12.97 -1.66
CA THR A 21 -15.35 -11.93 -1.97
C THR A 21 -15.71 -11.04 -0.76
N GLY A 22 -15.02 -11.21 0.37
CA GLY A 22 -15.20 -10.43 1.58
C GLY A 22 -14.04 -9.45 1.77
N ARG A 23 -14.38 -8.17 1.96
CA ARG A 23 -13.42 -7.14 2.37
C ARG A 23 -12.99 -7.43 3.80
N SER A 24 -11.81 -8.02 3.94
CA SER A 24 -11.24 -8.34 5.23
C SER A 24 -9.77 -7.93 5.24
N TRP A 25 -9.24 -7.76 6.43
CA TRP A 25 -7.81 -7.58 6.61
C TRP A 25 -7.03 -8.89 6.43
N GLY A 26 -7.70 -10.01 6.17
CA GLY A 26 -7.06 -11.32 5.99
C GLY A 26 -6.19 -11.39 4.74
N ILE A 27 -5.28 -12.37 4.72
CA ILE A 27 -4.40 -12.66 3.59
C ILE A 27 -4.60 -14.12 3.15
N SER A 28 -4.99 -14.31 1.88
CA SER A 28 -5.21 -15.64 1.29
C SER A 28 -4.51 -15.78 -0.07
N THR A 29 -4.65 -16.94 -0.71
CA THR A 29 -4.00 -17.28 -1.99
C THR A 29 -4.99 -17.67 -3.10
N GLY A 30 -6.23 -17.15 -3.03
CA GLY A 30 -7.34 -17.51 -3.92
C GLY A 30 -7.82 -16.39 -4.85
N GLN A 31 -6.94 -15.45 -5.21
CA GLN A 31 -7.30 -14.24 -5.95
C GLN A 31 -7.93 -14.56 -7.30
N SER A 32 -9.15 -14.04 -7.53
CA SER A 32 -9.80 -14.15 -8.82
C SER A 32 -9.28 -13.10 -9.80
N ARG A 33 -9.38 -13.38 -11.11
CA ARG A 33 -9.02 -12.42 -12.16
C ARG A 33 -9.73 -11.07 -12.03
N ALA A 34 -10.99 -11.06 -11.58
CA ALA A 34 -11.74 -9.83 -11.39
C ALA A 34 -11.14 -8.93 -10.29
N GLN A 35 -10.56 -9.52 -9.25
CA GLN A 35 -9.90 -8.78 -8.17
C GLN A 35 -8.59 -8.14 -8.65
N TRP A 36 -7.84 -8.87 -9.47
CA TRP A 36 -6.66 -8.35 -10.17
C TRP A 36 -7.00 -7.15 -11.03
N GLU A 37 -7.96 -7.31 -11.94
CA GLU A 37 -8.39 -6.25 -12.86
C GLU A 37 -8.93 -5.01 -12.10
N ALA A 38 -9.64 -5.23 -10.98
CA ALA A 38 -10.14 -4.14 -10.14
C ALA A 38 -9.01 -3.34 -9.48
N PHE A 39 -7.98 -4.02 -8.95
CA PHE A 39 -6.84 -3.35 -8.33
C PHE A 39 -5.95 -2.64 -9.37
N GLU A 40 -5.67 -3.28 -10.50
CA GLU A 40 -4.95 -2.66 -11.62
C GLU A 40 -5.66 -1.40 -12.13
N GLN A 41 -6.99 -1.42 -12.22
CA GLN A 41 -7.75 -0.24 -12.57
C GLN A 41 -7.55 0.90 -11.56
N GLN A 42 -7.42 0.61 -10.26
CA GLN A 42 -7.13 1.66 -9.27
C GLN A 42 -5.70 2.18 -9.39
N LEU A 43 -4.71 1.33 -9.68
CA LEU A 43 -3.33 1.76 -9.93
C LEU A 43 -3.23 2.67 -11.17
N GLN A 44 -3.93 2.34 -12.25
CA GLN A 44 -4.02 3.20 -13.44
C GLN A 44 -4.63 4.58 -13.12
N ARG A 45 -5.66 4.61 -12.27
CA ARG A 45 -6.25 5.90 -11.82
C ARG A 45 -5.30 6.68 -10.94
N PHE A 46 -4.55 5.99 -10.09
CA PHE A 46 -3.52 6.60 -9.25
C PHE A 46 -2.43 7.24 -10.11
N GLN A 47 -1.87 6.48 -11.05
CA GLN A 47 -0.90 6.96 -12.04
C GLN A 47 -1.44 8.19 -12.77
N ALA A 48 -2.65 8.11 -13.32
CA ALA A 48 -3.27 9.23 -14.02
C ALA A 48 -3.40 10.48 -13.12
N GLY A 49 -3.65 10.30 -11.82
CA GLY A 49 -3.66 11.38 -10.84
C GLY A 49 -2.29 12.06 -10.70
N VAL A 50 -1.23 11.27 -10.55
CA VAL A 50 0.16 11.77 -10.48
C VAL A 50 0.53 12.51 -11.77
N ASP A 51 0.26 11.91 -12.93
CA ASP A 51 0.68 12.45 -14.24
C ASP A 51 -0.08 13.71 -14.62
N GLN A 52 -1.40 13.77 -14.36
CA GLN A 52 -2.22 14.95 -14.65
C GLN A 52 -1.71 16.21 -13.93
N ARG A 53 -1.08 16.06 -12.77
CA ARG A 53 -0.58 17.16 -11.95
C ARG A 53 0.90 17.43 -12.11
N GLY A 54 1.60 16.66 -12.95
CA GLY A 54 3.03 16.79 -13.21
C GLY A 54 3.94 16.07 -12.23
N GLY A 55 3.40 15.36 -11.24
CA GLY A 55 4.16 14.59 -10.24
C GLY A 55 5.20 15.40 -9.43
N PRO A 56 5.97 14.73 -8.56
CA PRO A 56 5.93 13.30 -8.26
C PRO A 56 4.79 12.89 -7.31
N PHE A 57 4.06 13.86 -6.74
CA PHE A 57 2.94 13.62 -5.83
C PHE A 57 1.59 13.77 -6.54
N LEU A 58 0.51 13.32 -5.89
CA LEU A 58 -0.84 13.31 -6.45
C LEU A 58 -1.40 14.70 -6.79
N MET A 59 -0.82 15.76 -6.22
CA MET A 59 -1.20 17.16 -6.46
C MET A 59 -0.06 18.00 -7.04
N GLY A 60 0.97 17.35 -7.60
CA GLY A 60 2.09 18.01 -8.28
C GLY A 60 3.40 17.87 -7.51
N SER A 61 4.15 18.98 -7.41
CA SER A 61 5.52 18.96 -6.87
C SER A 61 5.61 18.85 -5.35
N GLU A 62 4.53 19.14 -4.63
CA GLU A 62 4.48 19.12 -3.17
C GLU A 62 3.57 18.01 -2.65
N VAL A 63 3.93 17.46 -1.49
CA VAL A 63 3.10 16.48 -0.79
C VAL A 63 1.77 17.11 -0.42
N SER A 64 0.68 16.36 -0.59
CA SER A 64 -0.65 16.78 -0.22
C SER A 64 -1.29 15.82 0.76
N LEU A 65 -2.44 16.21 1.32
CA LEU A 65 -3.25 15.32 2.14
C LEU A 65 -3.64 14.05 1.37
N ALA A 66 -3.81 14.12 0.05
CA ALA A 66 -4.10 12.93 -0.74
C ALA A 66 -2.98 11.89 -0.56
N ASP A 67 -1.73 12.30 -0.73
CA ASP A 67 -0.57 11.39 -0.62
C ASP A 67 -0.50 10.73 0.76
N LEU A 68 -0.72 11.50 1.83
CA LEU A 68 -0.74 11.00 3.20
C LEU A 68 -1.86 9.98 3.46
N ILE A 69 -3.00 10.09 2.76
CA ILE A 69 -4.09 9.10 2.86
C ILE A 69 -3.71 7.79 2.18
N TYR A 70 -3.06 7.83 1.01
CA TYR A 70 -2.71 6.61 0.25
C TYR A 70 -1.49 5.89 0.83
N MET A 71 -0.52 6.64 1.40
CA MET A 71 0.77 6.10 1.83
C MET A 71 0.69 4.87 2.74
N PRO A 72 -0.12 4.85 3.82
CA PRO A 72 -0.19 3.68 4.68
C PRO A 72 -0.71 2.43 3.96
N PHE A 73 -1.59 2.58 2.97
CA PHE A 73 -2.11 1.44 2.20
C PHE A 73 -1.09 0.96 1.18
N MET A 74 -0.50 1.88 0.43
CA MET A 74 0.52 1.53 -0.57
C MET A 74 1.73 0.85 0.08
N GLU A 75 2.18 1.31 1.24
CA GLU A 75 3.29 0.67 1.96
C GLU A 75 2.95 -0.77 2.36
N ARG A 76 1.73 -1.00 2.87
CA ARG A 76 1.26 -2.36 3.21
C ARG A 76 1.19 -3.24 1.96
N PHE A 77 0.64 -2.73 0.86
CA PHE A 77 0.49 -3.48 -0.39
C PHE A 77 1.85 -3.81 -1.03
N ALA A 78 2.78 -2.85 -1.03
CA ALA A 78 4.14 -3.05 -1.54
C ALA A 78 4.93 -4.11 -0.77
N VAL A 79 4.63 -4.33 0.51
CA VAL A 79 5.25 -5.41 1.31
C VAL A 79 4.48 -6.72 1.16
N ALA A 80 3.15 -6.68 1.22
CA ALA A 80 2.32 -7.88 1.27
C ALA A 80 2.17 -8.55 -0.11
N MET A 81 1.89 -7.79 -1.17
CA MET A 81 1.57 -8.37 -2.47
C MET A 81 2.70 -9.23 -3.03
N PRO A 82 3.99 -8.79 -3.05
CA PRO A 82 5.08 -9.63 -3.53
C PRO A 82 5.31 -10.89 -2.67
N ALA A 83 4.88 -10.86 -1.41
CA ALA A 83 5.07 -11.96 -0.48
C ALA A 83 3.99 -13.05 -0.58
N PHE A 84 2.78 -12.69 -1.01
CA PHE A 84 1.61 -13.58 -1.02
C PHE A 84 0.99 -13.77 -2.41
N THR A 85 1.42 -12.99 -3.39
CA THR A 85 0.94 -12.99 -4.77
C THR A 85 2.13 -12.80 -5.73
N PRO A 86 2.01 -13.11 -7.03
CA PRO A 86 3.09 -12.89 -8.00
C PRO A 86 3.23 -11.43 -8.46
N TYR A 87 2.66 -10.47 -7.74
CA TYR A 87 2.54 -9.08 -8.18
C TYR A 87 3.24 -8.11 -7.24
N ASP A 88 3.93 -7.15 -7.84
CA ASP A 88 4.48 -5.99 -7.14
C ASP A 88 3.78 -4.70 -7.64
N PRO A 89 3.03 -3.99 -6.79
CA PRO A 89 2.42 -2.72 -7.20
C PRO A 89 3.45 -1.64 -7.54
N CYS A 90 4.71 -1.76 -7.12
CA CYS A 90 5.76 -0.80 -7.44
C CYS A 90 6.21 -0.89 -8.91
N ASP A 91 6.12 -2.08 -9.51
CA ASP A 91 6.45 -2.33 -10.92
C ASP A 91 5.29 -1.99 -11.86
N ALA A 92 4.10 -1.80 -11.31
CA ALA A 92 2.92 -1.41 -12.08
C ALA A 92 3.07 -0.02 -12.69
N CYS A 93 2.29 0.25 -13.75
CA CYS A 93 2.16 1.58 -14.34
C CYS A 93 3.53 2.19 -14.74
N ASP A 94 4.36 1.39 -15.41
CA ASP A 94 5.72 1.76 -15.84
C ASP A 94 6.62 2.27 -14.69
N GLY A 95 6.41 1.76 -13.48
CA GLY A 95 7.18 2.13 -12.29
C GLY A 95 6.74 3.43 -11.62
N ARG A 96 5.70 4.11 -12.14
CA ARG A 96 5.25 5.41 -11.62
C ARG A 96 4.78 5.35 -10.17
N ILE A 97 4.20 4.22 -9.78
CA ILE A 97 3.80 3.96 -8.40
C ILE A 97 5.04 3.81 -7.49
N GLY A 98 6.06 3.10 -7.97
CA GLY A 98 7.36 2.99 -7.30
C GLY A 98 8.04 4.34 -7.12
N GLU A 99 8.06 5.20 -8.15
CA GLU A 99 8.61 6.56 -8.07
C GLU A 99 7.91 7.40 -6.99
N TRP A 100 6.57 7.37 -6.98
CA TRP A 100 5.77 8.05 -5.95
C TRP A 100 6.09 7.53 -4.55
N LEU A 101 6.18 6.21 -4.38
CA LEU A 101 6.47 5.58 -3.08
C LEU A 101 7.89 5.93 -2.60
N VAL A 102 8.86 5.97 -3.50
CA VAL A 102 10.23 6.43 -3.21
C VAL A 102 10.22 7.88 -2.76
N ALA A 103 9.52 8.76 -3.46
CA ALA A 103 9.40 10.18 -3.08
C ALA A 103 8.77 10.34 -1.69
N MET A 104 7.68 9.60 -1.41
CA MET A 104 7.03 9.60 -0.09
C MET A 104 7.95 9.12 1.03
N ARG A 105 8.77 8.10 0.80
CA ARG A 105 9.72 7.55 1.80
C ARG A 105 10.91 8.47 2.10
N GLN A 106 11.14 9.52 1.30
CA GLN A 106 12.13 10.55 1.63
C GLN A 106 11.62 11.56 2.66
N LEU A 107 10.31 11.62 2.90
CA LEU A 107 9.73 12.53 3.89
C LEU A 107 10.02 12.04 5.30
N GLU A 108 10.49 12.94 6.16
CA GLU A 108 10.82 12.64 7.57
C GLU A 108 9.65 11.97 8.30
N CYS A 109 8.42 12.47 8.11
CA CYS A 109 7.23 11.90 8.74
C CYS A 109 6.96 10.45 8.31
N CYS A 110 7.22 10.11 7.05
CA CYS A 110 7.09 8.74 6.55
C CYS A 110 8.20 7.84 7.12
N GLN A 111 9.43 8.34 7.22
CA GLN A 111 10.53 7.60 7.85
C GLN A 111 10.25 7.34 9.34
N MET A 112 9.75 8.35 10.05
CA MET A 112 9.35 8.26 11.45
C MET A 112 8.19 7.28 11.69
N ALA A 113 7.25 7.19 10.74
CA ALA A 113 6.09 6.30 10.85
C ALA A 113 6.33 4.90 10.25
N ALA A 114 7.41 4.71 9.48
CA ALA A 114 7.66 3.45 8.79
C ALA A 114 7.89 2.30 9.80
N PRO A 115 7.26 1.14 9.60
CA PRO A 115 7.55 -0.03 10.42
C PRO A 115 8.90 -0.66 10.00
N ASP A 116 9.54 -1.40 10.90
CA ASP A 116 10.58 -2.35 10.52
C ASP A 116 9.98 -3.36 9.52
N GLN A 117 10.43 -3.30 8.27
CA GLN A 117 9.84 -4.08 7.18
C GLN A 117 10.00 -5.59 7.38
N LYS A 118 11.07 -6.04 8.05
CA LYS A 118 11.30 -7.47 8.28
C LYS A 118 10.34 -7.99 9.35
N LEU A 119 10.22 -7.27 10.46
CA LEU A 119 9.25 -7.58 11.52
C LEU A 119 7.82 -7.51 10.99
N PHE A 120 7.52 -6.48 10.19
CA PHE A 120 6.22 -6.33 9.57
C PHE A 120 5.89 -7.52 8.66
N LEU A 121 6.77 -7.85 7.72
CA LEU A 121 6.57 -9.00 6.83
C LEU A 121 6.46 -10.32 7.59
N GLN A 122 7.25 -10.49 8.65
CA GLN A 122 7.16 -11.67 9.51
C GLN A 122 5.79 -11.77 10.17
N ALA A 123 5.27 -10.67 10.73
CA ALA A 123 3.95 -10.64 11.35
C ALA A 123 2.84 -10.94 10.33
N LEU A 124 2.91 -10.38 9.11
CA LEU A 124 1.94 -10.70 8.05
C LEU A 124 1.92 -12.20 7.71
N LYS A 125 3.08 -12.85 7.68
CA LYS A 125 3.20 -14.29 7.40
C LYS A 125 2.62 -15.16 8.51
N GLN A 126 2.78 -14.73 9.76
CA GLN A 126 2.31 -15.42 10.95
C GLN A 126 0.80 -15.27 11.13
N GLU A 127 0.31 -14.03 11.15
CA GLU A 127 -1.09 -13.72 11.47
C GLU A 127 -2.01 -13.81 10.26
N ARG A 128 -1.45 -13.78 9.05
CA ARG A 128 -2.22 -13.72 7.79
C ARG A 128 -3.23 -12.57 7.81
N SER A 129 -2.83 -11.43 8.37
CA SER A 129 -3.63 -10.21 8.48
C SER A 129 -2.79 -8.97 8.19
N LEU A 130 -3.30 -8.07 7.36
CA LEU A 130 -2.76 -6.73 7.11
C LEU A 130 -2.95 -5.78 8.31
N ASP A 131 -3.87 -6.13 9.19
CA ASP A 131 -4.08 -5.55 10.51
C ASP A 131 -3.57 -6.53 11.57
N PHE A 132 -2.27 -6.84 11.51
CA PHE A 132 -1.64 -7.77 12.46
C PHE A 132 -1.49 -7.16 13.86
N PHE A 133 -1.58 -5.83 13.97
CA PHE A 133 -1.40 -5.10 15.23
C PHE A 133 -2.56 -5.35 16.22
N ASP A 134 -3.72 -5.81 15.73
CA ASP A 134 -4.79 -6.37 16.56
C ASP A 134 -4.41 -7.69 17.26
N PHE A 135 -3.42 -8.43 16.73
CA PHE A 135 -3.02 -9.75 17.23
C PHE A 135 -1.69 -9.72 17.99
N THR A 136 -0.78 -8.80 17.63
CA THR A 136 0.52 -8.66 18.27
C THR A 136 0.78 -7.21 18.66
N THR A 137 0.92 -6.95 19.96
CA THR A 137 1.32 -5.64 20.48
C THR A 137 2.84 -5.55 20.60
N TYR A 138 3.46 -4.72 19.76
CA TYR A 138 4.86 -4.31 19.91
C TYR A 138 4.94 -3.03 20.75
N LYS A 139 5.99 -2.86 21.55
CA LYS A 139 6.35 -1.52 22.03
C LYS A 139 6.76 -0.66 20.84
N ALA A 140 6.45 0.64 20.87
CA ALA A 140 6.73 1.54 19.74
C ALA A 140 8.18 1.45 19.22
N HIS A 141 9.18 1.40 20.12
CA HIS A 141 10.60 1.28 19.73
C HIS A 141 10.99 -0.08 19.11
N GLN A 142 10.17 -1.11 19.27
CA GLN A 142 10.40 -2.42 18.63
C GLN A 142 9.95 -2.39 17.17
N LEU A 143 8.87 -1.66 16.86
CA LEU A 143 8.35 -1.51 15.50
C LEU A 143 8.98 -0.34 14.75
N HIS A 144 9.39 0.70 15.48
CA HIS A 144 10.01 1.93 14.98
C HIS A 144 11.37 2.12 15.67
N PRO A 145 12.41 1.38 15.23
CA PRO A 145 13.70 1.36 15.92
C PRO A 145 14.41 2.72 15.94
N HIS A 146 14.01 3.65 15.08
CA HIS A 146 14.51 5.03 15.00
C HIS A 146 13.91 6.01 16.02
N LEU A 147 12.93 5.59 16.83
CA LEU A 147 12.31 6.44 17.88
C LEU A 147 13.00 6.33 19.26
N GLN A 148 14.27 5.92 19.31
CA GLN A 148 15.03 5.73 20.56
C GLN A 148 15.74 7.00 21.03
#